data_AF-A0A498KIT8-F1
#
_entry.id   AF-A0A498KIT8-F1
#
_cell.length_a   1.000
_cell.length_b   1.000
_cell.length_c   1.000
_cell.angle_alpha   90.00
_cell.angle_beta   90.00
_cell.angle_gamma   90.00
#
_symmetry.space_group_name_H-M   'P 1'
#
loop_
_entity.id
_entity.type
_entity.pdbx_description
1 polymer ?
#
loop_
_entity_poly.entity_id
_entity_poly.type
_entity_poly.pdbx_seq_one_letter_code
_entity_poly.pdbx_strand_id
1 'polypeptide(L)'
;MNTGDYTLQLALASANGAELQVRLNDQSPNDRHHFTTRLIGKDNAIARHGIHGLYRLFSVVVPSFRLREGNNTIYLTQSRSANGPFSGIMYDYIRLEGSPPK
;
A
#
# COMPACT_ATOMS: atom_id res chain seq x y z
N MET A 1 -27.98 5.45 -4.83
CA MET A 1 -26.79 6.31 -5.04
C MET A 1 -25.72 5.41 -5.64
N ASN A 2 -25.24 5.69 -6.85
CA ASN A 2 -24.18 4.88 -7.44
C ASN A 2 -22.88 5.28 -6.75
N THR A 3 -22.55 4.62 -5.64
CA THR A 3 -21.28 4.83 -4.94
C THR A 3 -20.18 4.33 -5.86
N GLY A 4 -19.63 5.25 -6.66
CA GLY A 4 -18.54 4.94 -7.57
C GLY A 4 -17.37 4.33 -6.81
N ASP A 5 -16.59 3.50 -7.49
CA ASP A 5 -15.39 2.92 -6.91
C ASP A 5 -14.41 4.03 -6.50
N TYR A 6 -13.61 3.72 -5.49
CA TYR A 6 -12.57 4.59 -4.98
C TYR A 6 -11.22 4.18 -5.58
N THR A 7 -10.25 5.08 -5.55
CA THR A 7 -8.86 4.78 -5.88
C THR A 7 -7.98 5.08 -4.68
N LEU A 8 -7.25 4.08 -4.22
CA LEU A 8 -6.15 4.24 -3.28
C LEU A 8 -4.86 4.46 -4.07
N GLN A 9 -4.38 5.70 -4.06
CA GLN A 9 -3.05 6.05 -4.50
C GLN A 9 -2.06 5.79 -3.37
N LEU A 10 -1.01 5.05 -3.66
CA LEU A 10 0.04 4.74 -2.70
C LEU A 10 1.41 4.85 -3.36
N ALA A 11 2.23 5.77 -2.85
CA ALA A 11 3.59 5.95 -3.30
C ALA A 11 4.61 5.54 -2.25
N LEU A 12 5.62 4.82 -2.73
CA LEU A 12 6.79 4.43 -1.96
C LEU A 12 7.97 5.25 -2.46
N ALA A 13 8.61 6.00 -1.56
CA ALA A 13 9.88 6.68 -1.82
C ALA A 13 11.01 5.67 -2.06
N SER A 14 10.95 4.49 -1.43
CA SER A 14 11.89 3.39 -1.63
C SER A 14 11.31 2.08 -1.10
N ALA A 15 11.86 0.95 -1.55
CA ALA A 15 11.64 -0.35 -0.94
C ALA A 15 12.91 -1.20 -1.04
N ASN A 16 13.15 -2.06 -0.06
CA ASN A 16 14.25 -3.00 -0.09
C ASN A 16 13.82 -4.36 0.47
N GLY A 17 13.88 -5.42 -0.34
CA GLY A 17 13.57 -6.78 0.08
C GLY A 17 12.19 -6.92 0.74
N ALA A 18 11.20 -6.15 0.29
CA ALA A 18 9.91 -6.01 0.95
C ALA A 18 8.74 -6.34 0.01
N GLU A 19 7.64 -6.80 0.58
CA GLU A 19 6.35 -6.94 -0.10
C GLU A 19 5.28 -6.23 0.71
N LEU A 20 4.65 -5.22 0.12
CA LEU A 20 3.50 -4.58 0.72
C LEU A 20 2.22 -5.29 0.32
N GLN A 21 1.39 -5.62 1.30
CA GLN A 21 0.01 -6.05 1.11
C GLN A 21 -0.95 -5.04 1.73
N VAL A 22 -2.03 -4.74 1.01
CA VAL A 22 -3.11 -3.85 1.46
C VAL A 22 -4.34 -4.69 1.78
N ARG A 23 -4.93 -4.47 2.96
CA ARG A 23 -6.22 -5.04 3.36
C ARG A 23 -7.18 -3.94 3.81
N LEU A 24 -8.47 -4.23 3.69
CA LEU A 24 -9.54 -3.29 3.99
C LEU A 24 -10.45 -3.91 5.06
N ASN A 25 -10.63 -3.21 6.17
CA ASN A 25 -11.54 -3.51 7.28
C ASN A 25 -11.27 -4.81 8.07
N ASP A 26 -10.53 -5.77 7.52
CA ASP A 26 -10.06 -6.97 8.19
C ASP A 26 -8.55 -7.17 7.95
N GLN A 27 -7.77 -7.30 9.03
CA GLN A 27 -6.33 -7.55 8.95
C GLN A 27 -6.00 -9.05 8.82
N SER A 28 -6.97 -9.93 9.01
CA SER A 28 -6.78 -11.37 9.10
C SER A 28 -5.94 -11.90 7.93
N PRO A 29 -4.89 -12.70 8.21
CA PRO A 29 -4.08 -13.31 7.16
C PRO A 29 -4.87 -14.36 6.36
N ASN A 30 -6.02 -14.82 6.90
CA ASN A 30 -6.91 -15.76 6.21
C ASN A 30 -7.72 -15.09 5.09
N ASP A 31 -7.96 -13.78 5.16
CA ASP A 31 -8.55 -13.04 4.04
C ASP A 31 -7.47 -12.66 3.03
N ARG A 32 -7.82 -12.80 1.75
CA ARG A 32 -6.93 -12.45 0.66
C ARG A 32 -6.70 -10.95 0.69
N HIS A 33 -5.43 -10.53 0.60
CA HIS A 33 -5.10 -9.12 0.45
C HIS A 33 -5.85 -8.51 -0.74
N HIS A 34 -6.33 -7.28 -0.57
CA HIS A 34 -6.98 -6.53 -1.64
C HIS A 34 -5.97 -6.19 -2.75
N PHE A 35 -4.74 -5.88 -2.34
CA PHE A 35 -3.64 -5.57 -3.25
C PHE A 35 -2.30 -6.07 -2.68
N THR A 36 -1.37 -6.44 -3.55
CA THR A 36 0.02 -6.72 -3.20
C THR A 36 0.97 -6.13 -4.24
N THR A 37 2.09 -5.58 -3.79
CA THR A 37 3.19 -5.19 -4.67
C THR A 37 3.98 -6.40 -5.18
N ARG A 38 3.78 -7.58 -4.58
CA ARG A 38 4.76 -8.69 -4.56
C ARG A 38 6.11 -8.20 -4.03
N LEU A 39 7.14 -9.05 -4.12
CA LEU A 39 8.49 -8.68 -3.73
C LEU A 39 9.01 -7.53 -4.61
N ILE A 40 9.32 -6.41 -3.97
CA ILE A 40 9.91 -5.22 -4.58
C ILE A 40 11.18 -4.81 -3.80
N GLY A 41 11.98 -3.97 -4.44
CA GLY A 41 13.17 -3.36 -3.83
C GLY A 41 14.47 -3.77 -4.49
N LYS A 42 15.56 -3.88 -3.71
CA LYS A 42 16.99 -3.79 -4.08
C LYS A 42 17.58 -2.37 -3.99
N ASP A 43 16.87 -1.48 -3.31
CA ASP A 43 17.33 -0.13 -3.02
C ASP A 43 18.15 -0.09 -1.72
N ASN A 44 19.06 0.88 -1.57
CA ASN A 44 19.88 1.03 -0.37
C ASN A 44 19.63 2.36 0.38
N ALA A 45 18.60 3.12 0.02
CA ALA A 45 18.26 4.39 0.65
C ALA A 45 18.07 4.25 2.16
N ILE A 46 17.34 3.22 2.62
CA ILE A 46 17.17 2.94 4.06
C ILE A 46 18.53 2.75 4.75
N ALA A 47 19.42 1.94 4.17
CA ALA A 47 20.75 1.66 4.73
C ALA A 47 21.65 2.91 4.75
N ARG A 48 21.45 3.83 3.81
CA ARG A 48 22.20 5.07 3.69
C ARG A 48 21.58 6.24 4.45
N HIS A 49 20.48 6.03 5.17
CA HIS A 49 19.68 7.11 5.75
C HIS A 49 19.29 8.17 4.69
N GLY A 50 19.08 7.73 3.45
CA GLY A 50 18.60 8.57 2.36
C GLY A 50 17.12 8.90 2.51
N ILE A 51 16.69 9.99 1.89
CA ILE A 51 15.30 10.46 1.95
C ILE A 51 14.40 9.84 0.86
N HIS A 52 14.98 9.30 -0.20
CA HIS A 52 14.28 8.54 -1.23
C HIS A 52 15.25 7.62 -1.98
N GLY A 53 14.69 6.61 -2.63
CA GLY A 53 15.37 5.71 -3.56
C GLY A 53 14.60 5.65 -4.87
N LEU A 54 14.36 4.44 -5.38
CA LEU A 54 13.46 4.23 -6.51
C LEU A 54 12.00 4.44 -6.11
N TYR A 55 11.43 5.54 -6.60
CA TYR A 55 10.03 5.89 -6.44
C TYR A 55 9.10 4.91 -7.15
N ARG A 56 8.00 4.52 -6.49
CA ARG A 56 6.94 3.69 -7.09
C ARG A 56 5.57 4.18 -6.66
N LEU A 57 4.72 4.51 -7.62
CA LEU A 57 3.30 4.83 -7.41
C LEU A 57 2.44 3.64 -7.80
N PHE A 58 1.49 3.29 -6.93
CA PHE A 58 0.46 2.28 -7.18
C PHE A 58 -0.91 2.95 -7.12
N SER A 59 -1.73 2.72 -8.15
CA SER A 59 -3.14 3.12 -8.19
C SER A 59 -4.00 1.88 -8.02
N VAL A 60 -4.63 1.75 -6.87
CA VAL A 60 -5.39 0.55 -6.49
C VAL A 60 -6.88 0.89 -6.47
N VAL A 61 -7.65 0.26 -7.37
CA VAL A 61 -9.12 0.39 -7.35
C VAL A 61 -9.65 -0.27 -6.08
N VAL A 62 -10.47 0.45 -5.33
CA VAL A 62 -11.16 -0.01 -4.12
C VAL A 62 -12.66 0.01 -4.42
N PRO A 63 -13.27 -1.16 -4.68
CA PRO A 63 -14.69 -1.24 -4.93
C PRO A 63 -15.49 -0.71 -3.73
N SER A 64 -16.54 0.08 -3.99
CA SER A 64 -17.28 0.74 -2.91
C SER A 64 -17.88 -0.24 -1.89
N PHE A 65 -18.24 -1.46 -2.32
CA PHE A 65 -18.74 -2.52 -1.42
C PHE A 65 -17.70 -3.07 -0.43
N ARG A 66 -16.41 -2.80 -0.63
CA ARG A 66 -15.35 -3.13 0.34
C ARG A 66 -15.29 -2.12 1.49
N LEU A 67 -15.94 -0.98 1.33
CA LEU A 67 -16.06 0.05 2.34
C LEU A 67 -17.44 -0.02 3.01
N ARG A 68 -17.53 0.52 4.22
CA ARG A 68 -18.77 0.62 5.00
C ARG A 68 -19.05 2.07 5.38
N GLU A 69 -20.32 2.35 5.67
CA GLU A 69 -20.69 3.63 6.28
C GLU A 69 -19.96 3.80 7.63
N GLY A 70 -19.42 5.00 7.87
CA GLY A 70 -18.60 5.29 9.04
C GLY A 70 -17.13 4.88 8.87
N ASN A 71 -16.56 4.29 9.92
CA ASN A 71 -15.12 4.07 10.01
C ASN A 71 -14.65 2.89 9.17
N ASN A 72 -13.69 3.16 8.30
CA ASN A 72 -12.96 2.15 7.53
C ASN A 72 -11.50 2.11 7.98
N THR A 73 -10.89 0.92 7.93
CA THR A 73 -9.47 0.73 8.28
C THR A 73 -8.73 0.15 7.08
N ILE A 74 -7.62 0.77 6.71
CA ILE A 74 -6.72 0.26 5.66
C ILE A 74 -5.45 -0.25 6.36
N TYR A 75 -5.18 -1.54 6.22
CA TYR A 75 -3.97 -2.16 6.76
C TYR A 75 -2.89 -2.23 5.68
N LEU A 76 -1.74 -1.66 5.99
CA LEU A 76 -0.52 -1.71 5.16
C LEU A 76 0.46 -2.67 5.82
N THR A 77 0.59 -3.88 5.29
CA THR A 77 1.40 -4.95 5.90
C THR A 77 2.62 -5.24 5.04
N GLN A 78 3.81 -5.10 5.62
CA GLN A 78 5.02 -5.66 5.05
C GLN A 78 5.03 -7.19 5.27
N SER A 79 4.52 -7.94 4.30
CA SER A 79 4.32 -9.40 4.39
C SER A 79 5.59 -10.21 4.17
N ARG A 80 6.62 -9.60 3.57
CA ARG A 80 7.98 -10.14 3.50
C ARG A 80 8.93 -9.10 4.04
N SER A 81 9.79 -9.50 4.97
CA SER A 81 11.08 -8.85 5.18
C SER A 81 12.15 -9.90 4.88
N ALA A 82 13.09 -9.59 3.98
CA ALA A 82 14.33 -10.35 3.97
C ALA A 82 15.05 -10.10 5.31
N ASN A 83 15.73 -11.10 5.87
CA ASN A 83 16.28 -11.14 7.24
C ASN A 83 17.37 -10.09 7.59
N GLY A 84 17.45 -8.96 6.89
CA GLY A 84 18.43 -7.90 7.09
C GLY A 84 17.86 -6.63 7.73
N PRO A 85 18.69 -5.84 8.42
CA PRO A 85 18.29 -4.64 9.17
C PRO A 85 17.73 -3.51 8.29
N PHE A 86 17.94 -3.59 6.98
CA PHE A 86 17.53 -2.55 6.02
C PHE A 86 16.44 -3.02 5.06
N SER A 87 15.80 -4.16 5.33
CA SER A 87 14.63 -4.60 4.57
C SER A 87 13.39 -3.81 5.01
N GLY A 88 12.81 -3.04 4.11
CA GLY A 88 11.75 -2.12 4.50
C GLY A 88 11.06 -1.41 3.34
N ILE A 89 9.99 -0.72 3.69
CA ILE A 89 9.25 0.19 2.82
C ILE A 89 9.41 1.61 3.36
N MET A 90 9.72 2.55 2.48
CA MET A 90 9.75 3.98 2.77
C MET A 90 8.57 4.62 2.03
N TYR A 91 7.61 5.17 2.77
CA TYR A 91 6.42 5.80 2.21
C TYR A 91 6.70 7.24 1.80
N ASP A 92 6.01 7.70 0.76
CA ASP A 92 5.99 9.11 0.36
C ASP A 92 4.57 9.68 0.42
N TYR A 93 3.63 9.02 -0.24
CA TYR A 93 2.29 9.56 -0.44
C TYR A 93 1.21 8.50 -0.28
N ILE A 94 0.06 8.89 0.30
CA ILE A 94 -1.15 8.08 0.34
C ILE A 94 -2.38 8.96 0.15
N ARG A 95 -3.31 8.54 -0.71
CA ARG A 95 -4.59 9.20 -0.92
C ARG A 95 -5.66 8.19 -1.26
N LEU A 96 -6.81 8.28 -0.59
CA LEU A 96 -8.04 7.62 -1.03
C LEU A 96 -8.94 8.66 -1.67
N GLU A 97 -9.28 8.49 -2.94
CA GLU A 97 -10.13 9.40 -3.69
C GLU A 97 -11.36 8.68 -4.23
N GLY A 98 -12.52 9.34 -4.17
CA GLY A 98 -13.72 8.86 -4.85
C GLY A 98 -13.61 9.08 -6.36
N SER A 99 -14.42 8.36 -7.13
CA SER A 99 -14.58 8.65 -8.56
C SER A 99 -14.95 10.12 -8.78
N PRO A 100 -14.40 10.79 -9.82
CA PRO A 100 -14.80 12.15 -10.16
C PRO A 100 -16.33 12.24 -10.33
N PRO A 101 -16.97 13.32 -9.88
CA PRO A 101 -18.36 13.55 -10.24
C PRO A 101 -18.50 13.57 -11.76
N LYS A 102 -19.58 12.95 -12.26
CA LYS A 102 -19.95 13.04 -13.69
C LYS A 102 -20.46 14.44 -14.02
#